data_AF-A0A522DSQ3-F1
#
_entry.id   AF-A0A522DSQ3-F1
#
_cell.length_a   1.000
_cell.length_b   1.000
_cell.length_c   1.000
_cell.angle_alpha   90.00
_cell.angle_beta   90.00
_cell.angle_gamma   90.00
#
_symmetry.space_group_name_H-M   'P 1'
#
loop_
_entity.id
_entity.type
_entity.pdbx_description
1 polymer ?
#
loop_
_entity_poly.entity_id
_entity_poly.type
_entity_poly.pdbx_seq_one_letter_code
_entity_poly.pdbx_strand_id
1 'polypeptide(L)'
;MRIFMSASSLPSLSQERTPILELEVLAEKAANAFRPFLGPEGFDLAQYRQFLNTMYHYTARSGEMIQHAGSKAHDEELKQFFKYMCNEEQGHYLLAKEDLKELGGEVSEEIPQSVQDFHHTWFSLGDTIYAYLGAIYVFENIAKHVQKEGKDLFARLNLNKKQRRWVAVHLEADLVHGDEIIDLCSRYFDNNPSACLEGGRAMCNCWINVFTHFGRA
;
A
#
# COMPACT_ATOMS: atom_id res chain seq x y z
N MET A 1 22.91 -45.66 39.14
CA MET A 1 23.22 -44.23 39.16
C MET A 1 22.82 -43.65 37.81
N ARG A 2 21.62 -43.04 37.72
CA ARG A 2 21.07 -42.52 36.46
C ARG A 2 21.48 -41.06 36.28
N ILE A 3 21.90 -40.78 35.05
CA ILE A 3 22.36 -39.50 34.51
C ILE A 3 21.17 -38.54 34.40
N PHE A 4 21.34 -37.29 34.85
CA PHE A 4 20.44 -36.19 34.48
C PHE A 4 21.23 -35.18 33.63
N MET A 5 20.95 -35.19 32.33
CA MET A 5 21.34 -34.13 31.41
C MET A 5 20.31 -33.01 31.51
N SER A 6 20.82 -31.79 31.66
CA SER A 6 20.07 -30.53 31.63
C SER A 6 19.35 -30.37 30.29
N ALA A 7 18.03 -30.17 30.33
CA ALA A 7 17.25 -29.81 29.16
C ALA A 7 17.51 -28.34 28.81
N SER A 8 18.23 -28.13 27.70
CA SER A 8 18.28 -26.85 27.00
C SER A 8 16.86 -26.43 26.60
N SER A 9 16.39 -25.32 27.16
CA SER A 9 15.13 -24.67 26.83
C SER A 9 15.15 -24.18 25.37
N LEU A 10 14.24 -24.72 24.56
CA LEU A 10 13.95 -24.22 23.21
C LEU A 10 13.35 -22.80 23.28
N PRO A 11 13.66 -21.90 22.32
CA PRO A 11 12.99 -20.60 22.22
C PRO A 11 11.48 -20.79 21.98
N SER A 12 10.70 -19.96 22.66
CA SER A 12 9.25 -19.93 22.60
C SER A 12 8.75 -19.33 21.28
N LEU A 13 8.17 -20.16 20.40
CA LEU A 13 7.55 -19.80 19.11
C LEU A 13 6.37 -18.78 19.17
N SER A 14 6.07 -18.21 20.34
CA SER A 14 4.89 -17.36 20.56
C SER A 14 5.17 -15.85 20.59
N GLN A 15 6.43 -15.40 20.54
CA GLN A 15 6.78 -13.97 20.56
C GLN A 15 7.17 -13.39 19.18
N GLU A 16 7.54 -14.23 18.21
CA GLU A 16 8.08 -13.83 16.90
C GLU A 16 7.03 -13.40 15.85
N ARG A 17 5.73 -13.34 16.18
CA ARG A 17 4.65 -13.04 15.20
C ARG A 17 3.78 -11.83 15.49
N THR A 18 3.90 -11.21 16.66
CA THR A 18 3.03 -10.10 17.07
C THR A 18 3.07 -8.92 16.09
N PRO A 19 4.24 -8.49 15.58
CA PRO A 19 4.28 -7.25 14.83
C PRO A 19 3.86 -7.34 13.35
N ILE A 20 4.09 -8.48 12.67
CA ILE A 20 3.54 -8.72 11.32
C ILE A 20 2.01 -8.76 11.40
N LEU A 21 1.45 -9.36 12.46
CA LEU A 21 0.01 -9.32 12.72
C LEU A 21 -0.48 -7.88 12.96
N GLU A 22 0.31 -7.02 13.60
CA GLU A 22 -0.04 -5.60 13.74
C GLU A 22 -0.03 -4.86 12.39
N LEU A 23 0.96 -5.09 11.52
CA LEU A 23 0.96 -4.52 10.16
C LEU A 23 -0.23 -5.03 9.33
N GLU A 24 -0.60 -6.29 9.50
CA GLU A 24 -1.79 -6.87 8.88
C GLU A 24 -3.08 -6.18 9.33
N VAL A 25 -3.22 -5.93 10.64
CA VAL A 25 -4.36 -5.18 11.19
C VAL A 25 -4.41 -3.75 10.60
N LEU A 26 -3.26 -3.12 10.33
CA LEU A 26 -3.20 -1.81 9.68
C LEU A 26 -3.62 -1.86 8.21
N ALA A 27 -3.21 -2.89 7.46
CA ALA A 27 -3.65 -3.11 6.09
C ALA A 27 -5.16 -3.35 6.01
N GLU A 28 -5.70 -4.19 6.90
CA GLU A 28 -7.14 -4.42 7.01
C GLU A 28 -7.89 -3.14 7.41
N LYS A 29 -7.35 -2.34 8.33
CA LYS A 29 -7.92 -1.04 8.70
C LYS A 29 -7.98 -0.08 7.51
N ALA A 30 -6.91 0.01 6.72
CA ALA A 30 -6.84 0.83 5.51
C ALA A 30 -7.87 0.36 4.46
N ALA A 31 -7.98 -0.95 4.26
CA ALA A 31 -8.99 -1.59 3.41
C ALA A 31 -10.42 -1.28 3.88
N ASN A 32 -10.70 -1.38 5.18
CA ASN A 32 -12.01 -1.09 5.76
C ASN A 32 -12.43 0.37 5.61
N ALA A 33 -11.46 1.31 5.60
CA ALA A 33 -11.75 2.71 5.31
C ALA A 33 -12.11 2.95 3.83
N PHE A 34 -11.57 2.14 2.92
CA PHE A 34 -11.86 2.25 1.49
C PHE A 34 -13.11 1.45 1.05
N ARG A 35 -13.41 0.33 1.73
CA ARG A 35 -14.51 -0.59 1.38
C ARG A 35 -15.87 0.10 1.16
N PRO A 36 -16.30 1.11 1.96
CA PRO A 36 -17.58 1.80 1.72
C PRO A 36 -17.71 2.40 0.32
N PHE A 37 -16.60 2.84 -0.29
CA PHE A 37 -16.58 3.42 -1.63
C PHE A 37 -16.73 2.38 -2.74
N LEU A 38 -16.48 1.10 -2.44
CA LEU A 38 -16.62 -0.01 -3.40
C LEU A 38 -18.01 -0.65 -3.36
N GLY A 39 -18.72 -0.50 -2.24
CA GLY A 39 -20.03 -1.11 -1.99
C GLY A 39 -21.19 -0.54 -2.85
N PRO A 40 -22.42 -1.03 -2.61
CA PRO A 40 -23.61 -0.61 -3.38
C PRO A 40 -23.88 0.90 -3.35
N GLU A 41 -23.69 1.53 -2.19
CA GLU A 41 -23.83 2.97 -1.95
C GLU A 41 -22.50 3.73 -2.12
N GLY A 42 -21.49 3.07 -2.70
CA GLY A 42 -20.16 3.63 -2.92
C GLY A 42 -20.11 4.61 -4.09
N PHE A 43 -18.94 4.72 -4.73
CA PHE A 43 -18.73 5.65 -5.85
C PHE A 43 -19.82 5.54 -6.91
N ASP A 44 -20.42 6.65 -7.31
CA ASP A 44 -21.01 6.77 -8.64
C ASP A 44 -19.93 7.03 -9.71
N LEU A 45 -20.32 7.20 -10.97
CA LEU A 45 -19.35 7.41 -12.05
C LEU A 45 -18.59 8.74 -11.92
N ALA A 46 -19.22 9.79 -11.41
CA ALA A 46 -18.59 11.10 -11.23
C ALA A 46 -17.57 11.06 -10.10
N GLN A 47 -17.91 10.41 -8.99
CA GLN A 47 -17.01 10.15 -7.88
C GLN A 47 -15.88 9.21 -8.29
N TYR A 48 -16.14 8.19 -9.12
CA TYR A 48 -15.09 7.33 -9.65
C TYR A 48 -14.08 8.09 -10.52
N ARG A 49 -14.53 9.07 -11.31
CA ARG A 49 -13.63 9.98 -12.04
C ARG A 49 -12.79 10.83 -11.10
N GLN A 50 -13.38 11.37 -10.03
CA GLN A 50 -12.63 12.09 -8.98
C GLN A 50 -11.60 11.17 -8.32
N PHE A 51 -11.95 9.90 -8.11
CA PHE A 51 -11.06 8.89 -7.53
C PHE A 51 -9.86 8.66 -8.43
N LEU A 52 -10.06 8.47 -9.74
CA LEU A 52 -8.97 8.32 -10.69
C LEU A 52 -8.08 9.57 -10.75
N ASN A 53 -8.66 10.78 -10.67
CA ASN A 53 -7.87 12.00 -10.57
C ASN A 53 -6.99 12.04 -9.29
N THR A 54 -7.56 11.66 -8.15
CA THR A 54 -6.80 11.56 -6.90
C THR A 54 -5.71 10.49 -6.99
N MET A 55 -6.00 9.32 -7.57
CA MET A 55 -5.04 8.23 -7.72
C MET A 55 -3.92 8.56 -8.71
N TYR A 56 -4.18 9.35 -9.74
CA TYR A 56 -3.14 9.92 -10.60
C TYR A 56 -2.11 10.68 -9.75
N HIS A 57 -2.56 11.65 -8.95
CA HIS A 57 -1.67 12.46 -8.13
C HIS A 57 -0.99 11.65 -7.03
N TYR A 58 -1.73 10.73 -6.41
CA TYR A 58 -1.22 9.82 -5.39
C TYR A 58 -0.03 9.01 -5.91
N THR A 59 -0.17 8.42 -7.10
CA THR A 59 0.85 7.54 -7.71
C THR A 59 1.87 8.25 -8.62
N ALA A 60 1.68 9.54 -8.93
CA ALA A 60 2.56 10.30 -9.85
C ALA A 60 4.02 10.37 -9.38
N ARG A 61 4.25 10.17 -8.08
CA ARG A 61 5.60 10.17 -7.46
C ARG A 61 6.03 8.82 -6.93
N SER A 62 5.29 7.73 -7.20
CA SER A 62 5.61 6.40 -6.65
C SER A 62 7.03 5.96 -6.99
N GLY A 63 7.51 6.17 -8.22
CA GLY A 63 8.89 5.85 -8.60
C GLY A 63 9.94 6.62 -7.77
N GLU A 64 9.76 7.94 -7.61
CA GLU A 64 10.63 8.78 -6.77
C GLU A 64 10.60 8.33 -5.30
N MET A 65 9.41 8.04 -4.78
CA MET A 65 9.17 7.59 -3.42
C MET A 65 9.87 6.25 -3.13
N ILE A 66 9.70 5.26 -4.00
CA ILE A 66 10.34 3.94 -3.89
C ILE A 66 11.86 4.07 -4.05
N GLN A 67 12.34 4.89 -4.99
CA GLN A 67 13.77 5.17 -5.13
C GLN A 67 14.36 5.82 -3.87
N HIS A 68 13.64 6.77 -3.27
CA HIS A 68 14.04 7.41 -2.02
C HIS A 68 14.13 6.43 -0.85
N ALA A 69 13.16 5.50 -0.73
CA ALA A 69 13.24 4.42 0.25
C ALA A 69 14.44 3.49 -0.05
N GLY A 70 14.58 3.03 -1.29
CA GLY A 70 15.67 2.16 -1.73
C GLY A 70 17.07 2.75 -1.54
N SER A 71 17.23 4.07 -1.55
CA SER A 71 18.51 4.72 -1.22
C SER A 71 19.00 4.46 0.21
N LYS A 72 18.10 4.02 1.10
CA LYS A 72 18.39 3.67 2.50
C LYS A 72 18.64 2.16 2.70
N ALA A 73 18.52 1.37 1.64
CA ALA A 73 18.81 -0.06 1.67
C ALA A 73 20.30 -0.30 1.97
N HIS A 74 20.57 -1.11 2.99
CA HIS A 74 21.94 -1.33 3.49
C HIS A 74 22.61 -2.60 2.93
N ASP A 75 21.83 -3.50 2.34
CA ASP A 75 22.31 -4.71 1.67
C ASP A 75 21.82 -4.80 0.21
N GLU A 76 22.26 -5.84 -0.49
CA GLU A 76 21.96 -6.04 -1.89
C GLU A 76 20.55 -6.57 -2.14
N GLU A 77 19.99 -7.34 -1.21
CA GLU A 77 18.63 -7.89 -1.34
C GLU A 77 17.60 -6.76 -1.33
N LEU A 78 17.69 -5.87 -0.34
CA LEU A 78 16.85 -4.68 -0.25
C LEU A 78 17.03 -3.80 -1.49
N LYS A 79 18.26 -3.56 -1.95
CA LYS A 79 18.50 -2.75 -3.16
C LYS A 79 17.81 -3.35 -4.40
N GLN A 80 17.86 -4.67 -4.56
CA GLN A 80 17.21 -5.36 -5.67
C GLN A 80 15.69 -5.29 -5.57
N PHE A 81 15.14 -5.49 -4.37
CA PHE A 81 13.70 -5.35 -4.11
C PHE A 81 13.20 -3.95 -4.47
N PHE A 82 13.84 -2.89 -3.96
CA PHE A 82 13.41 -1.52 -4.25
C PHE A 82 13.62 -1.11 -5.72
N LYS A 83 14.64 -1.66 -6.39
CA LYS A 83 14.82 -1.48 -7.84
C LYS A 83 13.68 -2.14 -8.62
N TYR A 84 13.28 -3.34 -8.24
CA TYR A 84 12.14 -4.04 -8.83
C TYR A 84 10.84 -3.25 -8.63
N MET A 85 10.49 -2.91 -7.38
CA MET A 85 9.30 -2.12 -7.07
C MET A 85 9.26 -0.79 -7.81
N CYS A 86 10.41 -0.11 -7.98
CA CYS A 86 10.47 1.15 -8.73
C CYS A 86 10.08 0.95 -10.20
N ASN A 87 10.45 -0.17 -10.81
CA ASN A 87 10.12 -0.44 -12.21
C ASN A 87 8.63 -0.72 -12.40
N GLU A 88 8.02 -1.44 -11.46
CA GLU A 88 6.58 -1.73 -11.47
C GLU A 88 5.77 -0.44 -11.23
N GLU A 89 6.10 0.32 -10.19
CA GLU A 89 5.23 1.40 -9.70
C GLU A 89 5.34 2.72 -10.48
N GLN A 90 6.49 3.03 -11.09
CA GLN A 90 6.74 4.35 -11.69
C GLN A 90 5.77 4.74 -12.81
N GLY A 91 5.07 3.77 -13.42
CA GLY A 91 4.12 4.00 -14.51
C GLY A 91 2.64 4.00 -14.09
N HIS A 92 2.31 3.63 -12.86
CA HIS A 92 0.92 3.36 -12.47
C HIS A 92 0.00 4.58 -12.57
N TYR A 93 0.52 5.79 -12.35
CA TYR A 93 -0.24 7.02 -12.53
C TYR A 93 -0.77 7.23 -13.96
N LEU A 94 -0.08 6.69 -14.97
CA LEU A 94 -0.54 6.74 -16.35
C LEU A 94 -1.81 5.92 -16.56
N LEU A 95 -1.97 4.81 -15.84
CA LEU A 95 -3.20 3.99 -15.91
C LEU A 95 -4.41 4.79 -15.40
N ALA A 96 -4.26 5.51 -14.28
CA ALA A 96 -5.32 6.36 -13.74
C ALA A 96 -5.70 7.49 -14.72
N LYS A 97 -4.69 8.14 -15.32
CA LYS A 97 -4.90 9.18 -16.34
C LYS A 97 -5.65 8.64 -17.56
N GLU A 98 -5.25 7.48 -18.06
CA GLU A 98 -5.85 6.89 -19.24
C GLU A 98 -7.28 6.40 -18.98
N ASP A 99 -7.54 5.78 -17.82
CA ASP A 99 -8.89 5.39 -17.42
C ASP A 99 -9.81 6.61 -17.28
N LEU A 100 -9.31 7.70 -16.69
CA LEU A 100 -10.05 8.96 -16.54
C LEU A 100 -10.39 9.56 -17.92
N LYS A 101 -9.44 9.53 -18.85
CA LYS A 101 -9.64 9.98 -20.24
C LYS A 101 -10.73 9.16 -20.95
N GLU A 102 -10.72 7.84 -20.77
CA GLU A 102 -11.73 6.94 -21.36
C GLU A 102 -13.14 7.13 -20.74
N LEU A 103 -13.23 7.82 -19.60
CA LEU A 103 -14.48 8.27 -18.98
C LEU A 103 -14.84 9.72 -19.35
N GLY A 104 -14.12 10.33 -20.28
CA GLY A 104 -14.33 11.72 -20.73
C GLY A 104 -13.91 12.76 -19.68
N GLY A 105 -12.92 12.44 -18.85
CA GLY A 105 -12.32 13.35 -17.88
C GLY A 105 -10.89 13.74 -18.20
N GLU A 106 -10.41 14.73 -17.47
CA GLU A 106 -9.04 15.21 -17.55
C GLU A 106 -8.48 15.30 -16.13
N VAL A 107 -7.18 15.10 -16.01
CA VAL A 107 -6.46 15.26 -14.75
C VAL A 107 -6.42 16.75 -14.40
N SER A 108 -6.79 17.08 -13.17
CA SER A 108 -6.63 18.43 -12.62
C SER A 108 -5.17 18.74 -12.37
N GLU A 109 -4.75 19.99 -12.57
CA GLU A 109 -3.44 20.48 -12.11
C GLU A 109 -3.35 20.58 -10.59
N GLU A 110 -4.50 20.69 -9.91
CA GLU A 110 -4.57 20.77 -8.45
C GLU A 110 -4.34 19.40 -7.81
N ILE A 111 -3.34 19.34 -6.92
CA ILE A 111 -3.02 18.16 -6.11
C ILE A 111 -3.85 18.25 -4.82
N PRO A 112 -4.71 17.26 -4.51
CA PRO A 112 -5.45 17.26 -3.25
C PRO A 112 -4.53 17.37 -2.03
N GLN A 113 -4.89 18.20 -1.04
CA GLN A 113 -4.05 18.41 0.15
C GLN A 113 -3.70 17.09 0.85
N SER A 114 -4.65 16.15 0.94
CA SER A 114 -4.41 14.82 1.52
C SER A 114 -3.34 14.00 0.78
N VAL A 115 -3.21 14.20 -0.53
CA VAL A 115 -2.14 13.59 -1.34
C VAL A 115 -0.80 14.29 -1.11
N GLN A 116 -0.81 15.62 -0.97
CA GLN A 116 0.41 16.36 -0.61
C GLN A 116 0.92 15.94 0.78
N ASP A 117 0.03 15.80 1.76
CA ASP A 117 0.35 15.34 3.11
C ASP A 117 0.90 13.91 3.08
N PHE A 118 0.32 13.05 2.25
CA PHE A 118 0.82 11.69 2.01
C PHE A 118 2.26 11.70 1.47
N HIS A 119 2.54 12.49 0.42
CA HIS A 119 3.90 12.60 -0.13
C HIS A 119 4.86 13.15 0.92
N HIS A 120 4.50 14.22 1.62
CA HIS A 120 5.31 14.80 2.68
C HIS A 120 5.65 13.79 3.78
N THR A 121 4.64 13.03 4.23
CA THR A 121 4.80 12.01 5.26
C THR A 121 5.78 10.93 4.81
N TRP A 122 5.65 10.43 3.57
CA TRP A 122 6.56 9.41 3.02
C TRP A 122 8.03 9.86 3.05
N PHE A 123 8.32 11.05 2.55
CA PHE A 123 9.69 11.59 2.53
C PHE A 123 10.23 11.91 3.93
N SER A 124 9.37 11.91 4.96
CA SER A 124 9.71 12.21 6.35
C SER A 124 9.71 10.99 7.26
N LEU A 125 9.54 9.76 6.75
CA LEU A 125 9.51 8.52 7.56
C LEU A 125 10.83 8.21 8.29
N GLY A 126 11.94 8.86 7.92
CA GLY A 126 13.21 8.80 8.63
C GLY A 126 14.36 8.23 7.79
N ASP A 127 15.54 8.08 8.39
CA ASP A 127 16.79 7.78 7.67
C ASP A 127 17.10 6.29 7.51
N THR A 128 16.27 5.41 8.08
CA THR A 128 16.45 3.95 7.97
C THR A 128 15.39 3.32 7.09
N ILE A 129 15.69 2.14 6.55
CA ILE A 129 14.78 1.42 5.64
C ILE A 129 13.53 0.87 6.33
N TYR A 130 13.58 0.62 7.64
CA TYR A 130 12.57 -0.15 8.37
C TYR A 130 11.18 0.49 8.34
N ALA A 131 11.09 1.81 8.51
CA ALA A 131 9.80 2.51 8.40
C ALA A 131 9.18 2.37 7.01
N TYR A 132 10.00 2.36 5.96
CA TYR A 132 9.52 2.16 4.60
C TYR A 132 9.05 0.73 4.34
N LEU A 133 9.69 -0.28 4.95
CA LEU A 133 9.21 -1.67 4.85
C LEU A 133 7.81 -1.83 5.45
N GLY A 134 7.57 -1.27 6.64
CA GLY A 134 6.25 -1.30 7.25
C GLY A 134 5.20 -0.48 6.47
N ALA A 135 5.60 0.63 5.87
CA ALA A 135 4.75 1.42 4.98
C ALA A 135 4.32 0.64 3.73
N ILE A 136 5.28 0.02 3.03
CA ILE A 136 5.01 -0.79 1.82
C ILE A 136 4.17 -2.01 2.18
N TYR A 137 4.44 -2.68 3.31
CA TYR A 137 3.62 -3.78 3.78
C TYR A 137 2.14 -3.40 3.77
N VAL A 138 1.81 -2.25 4.37
CA VAL A 138 0.42 -1.81 4.47
C VAL A 138 -0.20 -1.65 3.09
N PHE A 139 0.46 -0.99 2.13
CA PHE A 139 -0.12 -0.73 0.81
C PHE A 139 -0.35 -2.00 -0.01
N GLU A 140 0.69 -2.82 -0.16
CA GLU A 140 0.62 -4.04 -0.97
C GLU A 140 -0.37 -5.05 -0.39
N ASN A 141 -0.76 -4.90 0.89
CA ASN A 141 -1.71 -5.79 1.54
C ASN A 141 -3.14 -5.24 1.63
N ILE A 142 -3.46 -4.06 1.09
CA ILE A 142 -4.85 -3.55 1.08
C ILE A 142 -5.73 -4.41 0.17
N ALA A 143 -5.26 -4.70 -1.05
CA ALA A 143 -6.07 -5.29 -2.11
C ALA A 143 -6.68 -6.65 -1.73
N LYS A 144 -5.95 -7.48 -0.98
CA LYS A 144 -6.42 -8.81 -0.55
C LYS A 144 -7.68 -8.75 0.33
N HIS A 145 -7.93 -7.63 1.01
CA HIS A 145 -9.10 -7.45 1.87
C HIS A 145 -10.32 -6.84 1.15
N VAL A 146 -10.17 -6.37 -0.10
CA VAL A 146 -11.24 -5.71 -0.87
C VAL A 146 -11.38 -6.23 -2.29
N GLN A 147 -10.76 -7.37 -2.62
CA GLN A 147 -10.70 -7.86 -3.99
C GLN A 147 -12.09 -8.12 -4.59
N LYS A 148 -13.00 -8.68 -3.79
CA LYS A 148 -14.36 -8.98 -4.23
C LYS A 148 -15.11 -7.69 -4.54
N GLU A 149 -15.12 -6.75 -3.61
CA GLU A 149 -15.81 -5.47 -3.73
C GLU A 149 -15.24 -4.63 -4.89
N GLY A 150 -13.91 -4.66 -5.07
CA GLY A 150 -13.25 -4.00 -6.19
C GLY A 150 -13.62 -4.60 -7.55
N LYS A 151 -13.83 -5.92 -7.65
CA LYS A 151 -14.33 -6.56 -8.87
C LYS A 151 -15.81 -6.26 -9.10
N ASP A 152 -16.61 -6.25 -8.03
CA ASP A 152 -18.05 -5.94 -8.07
C ASP A 152 -18.30 -4.48 -8.52
N LEU A 153 -17.42 -3.54 -8.16
CA LEU A 153 -17.42 -2.14 -8.62
C LEU A 153 -17.50 -2.04 -10.15
N PHE A 154 -16.77 -2.88 -10.87
CA PHE A 154 -16.72 -2.81 -12.33
C PHE A 154 -18.08 -3.08 -12.98
N ALA A 155 -18.78 -4.09 -12.48
CA ALA A 155 -20.11 -4.41 -12.96
C ALA A 155 -21.12 -3.32 -12.55
N ARG A 156 -21.02 -2.84 -11.30
CA ARG A 156 -21.91 -1.80 -10.76
C ARG A 156 -21.85 -0.50 -11.55
N LEU A 157 -20.64 -0.07 -11.93
CA LEU A 157 -20.40 1.14 -12.72
C LEU A 157 -20.41 0.90 -14.24
N ASN A 158 -20.67 -0.34 -14.68
CA ASN A 158 -20.63 -0.74 -16.09
C ASN A 158 -19.32 -0.35 -16.81
N LEU A 159 -18.18 -0.54 -16.12
CA LEU A 159 -16.86 -0.16 -16.63
C LEU A 159 -16.33 -1.20 -17.61
N ASN A 160 -15.88 -0.74 -18.77
CA ASN A 160 -15.16 -1.60 -19.71
C ASN A 160 -13.68 -1.74 -19.33
N LYS A 161 -12.93 -2.61 -20.04
CA LYS A 161 -11.52 -2.89 -19.74
C LYS A 161 -10.62 -1.66 -19.76
N LYS A 162 -10.90 -0.65 -20.58
CA LYS A 162 -10.10 0.58 -20.70
C LYS A 162 -10.41 1.64 -19.63
N GLN A 163 -11.46 1.43 -18.83
CA GLN A 163 -11.92 2.39 -17.83
C GLN A 163 -11.61 1.93 -16.40
N ARG A 164 -10.89 0.83 -16.25
CA ARG A 164 -10.68 0.14 -14.96
C ARG A 164 -9.28 -0.44 -14.78
N ARG A 165 -8.33 -0.11 -15.66
CA ARG A 165 -6.98 -0.69 -15.66
C ARG A 165 -6.27 -0.42 -14.36
N TRP A 166 -6.34 0.81 -13.84
CA TRP A 166 -5.68 1.18 -12.59
C TRP A 166 -6.16 0.28 -11.44
N VAL A 167 -7.47 0.17 -11.24
CA VAL A 167 -8.02 -0.68 -10.18
C VAL A 167 -7.72 -2.16 -10.44
N ALA A 168 -7.86 -2.61 -11.69
CA ALA A 168 -7.64 -4.02 -12.02
C ALA A 168 -6.20 -4.46 -11.76
N VAL A 169 -5.21 -3.64 -12.10
CA VAL A 169 -3.78 -3.92 -11.84
C VAL A 169 -3.55 -4.06 -10.34
N HIS A 170 -4.00 -3.12 -9.51
CA HIS A 170 -3.76 -3.18 -8.06
C HIS A 170 -4.55 -4.31 -7.36
N LEU A 171 -5.68 -4.76 -7.92
CA LEU A 171 -6.39 -5.94 -7.38
C LEU A 171 -5.70 -7.29 -7.70
N GLU A 172 -4.70 -7.28 -8.58
CA GLU A 172 -3.97 -8.47 -9.05
C GLU A 172 -2.49 -8.43 -8.65
N ALA A 173 -1.77 -7.36 -8.99
CA ALA A 173 -0.34 -7.20 -8.73
C ALA A 173 -0.02 -7.13 -7.23
N ASP A 174 -0.79 -6.35 -6.47
CA ASP A 174 -0.58 -6.17 -5.03
C ASP A 174 -0.70 -7.50 -4.27
N LEU A 175 -1.41 -8.52 -4.79
CA LEU A 175 -1.41 -9.85 -4.15
C LEU A 175 -0.03 -10.50 -4.17
N VAL A 176 0.69 -10.36 -5.29
CA VAL A 176 2.04 -10.91 -5.44
C VAL A 176 3.02 -10.07 -4.63
N HIS A 177 2.97 -8.75 -4.76
CA HIS A 177 3.82 -7.84 -3.98
C HIS A 177 3.58 -7.98 -2.48
N GLY A 178 2.33 -8.24 -2.07
CA GLY A 178 1.93 -8.50 -0.70
C GLY A 178 2.65 -9.71 -0.11
N ASP A 179 2.71 -10.83 -0.85
CA ASP A 179 3.45 -12.01 -0.44
C ASP A 179 4.97 -11.74 -0.39
N GLU A 180 5.51 -11.01 -1.37
CA GLU A 180 6.93 -10.63 -1.43
C GLU A 180 7.35 -9.74 -0.25
N ILE A 181 6.53 -8.73 0.10
CA ILE A 181 6.83 -7.84 1.23
C ILE A 181 6.60 -8.52 2.58
N ILE A 182 5.69 -9.49 2.69
CA ILE A 182 5.55 -10.32 3.89
C ILE A 182 6.85 -11.12 4.11
N ASP A 183 7.33 -11.79 3.07
CA ASP A 183 8.56 -12.58 3.11
C ASP A 183 9.78 -11.70 3.44
N LEU A 184 9.90 -10.54 2.78
CA LEU A 184 10.96 -9.58 3.06
C LEU A 184 10.86 -9.04 4.50
N CYS A 185 9.68 -8.61 4.94
CA CYS A 185 9.49 -8.16 6.33
C CYS A 185 9.87 -9.28 7.31
N SER A 186 9.52 -10.53 7.07
CA SER A 186 9.87 -11.64 7.98
C SER A 186 11.39 -11.78 8.23
N ARG A 187 12.23 -11.33 7.29
CA ARG A 187 13.70 -11.33 7.42
C ARG A 187 14.25 -10.08 8.11
N TYR A 188 13.66 -8.92 7.87
CA TYR A 188 14.21 -7.63 8.29
C TYR A 188 13.49 -7.00 9.48
N PHE A 189 12.30 -7.49 9.82
CA PHE A 189 11.41 -6.85 10.77
C PHE A 189 12.03 -6.82 12.19
N ASP A 190 12.60 -7.92 12.65
CA ASP A 190 13.17 -8.05 13.99
C ASP A 190 14.37 -7.11 14.25
N ASN A 191 14.95 -6.55 13.19
CA ASN A 191 16.04 -5.58 13.30
C ASN A 191 15.56 -4.22 13.83
N ASN A 192 14.32 -3.81 13.53
CA ASN A 192 13.70 -2.62 14.12
C ASN A 192 12.15 -2.64 14.04
N PRO A 193 11.48 -3.43 14.91
CA PRO A 193 10.03 -3.52 14.96
C PRO A 193 9.29 -2.19 15.10
N SER A 194 9.80 -1.30 15.95
CA SER A 194 9.14 -0.02 16.25
C SER A 194 9.07 0.84 15.00
N ALA A 195 10.19 0.96 14.27
CA ALA A 195 10.25 1.76 13.05
C ALA A 195 9.30 1.21 11.97
N CYS A 196 9.27 -0.11 11.76
CA CYS A 196 8.33 -0.74 10.83
C CYS A 196 6.88 -0.39 11.19
N LEU A 197 6.48 -0.56 12.46
CA LEU A 197 5.12 -0.27 12.90
C LEU A 197 4.78 1.23 12.83
N GLU A 198 5.73 2.10 13.14
CA GLU A 198 5.56 3.55 13.00
C GLU A 198 5.32 3.96 11.55
N GLY A 199 6.12 3.45 10.62
CA GLY A 199 5.93 3.69 9.19
C GLY A 199 4.62 3.14 8.66
N GLY A 200 4.27 1.91 9.03
CA GLY A 200 2.97 1.31 8.71
C GLY A 200 1.79 2.13 9.25
N ARG A 201 1.86 2.60 10.50
CA ARG A 201 0.81 3.44 11.10
C ARG A 201 0.69 4.80 10.41
N ALA A 202 1.81 5.47 10.15
CA ALA A 202 1.83 6.76 9.48
C ALA A 202 1.15 6.66 8.11
N MET A 203 1.55 5.68 7.31
CA MET A 203 1.05 5.50 5.96
C MET A 203 -0.39 4.96 5.90
N CYS A 204 -0.79 4.09 6.83
CA CYS A 204 -2.20 3.70 7.01
C CYS A 204 -3.09 4.93 7.28
N ASN A 205 -2.64 5.85 8.15
CA ASN A 205 -3.41 7.06 8.44
C ASN A 205 -3.48 8.01 7.23
N CYS A 206 -2.39 8.17 6.47
CA CYS A 206 -2.42 8.96 5.24
C CYS A 206 -3.40 8.39 4.21
N TRP A 207 -3.42 7.07 4.01
CA TRP A 207 -4.40 6.40 3.16
C TRP A 207 -5.84 6.70 3.60
N ILE A 208 -6.14 6.51 4.88
CA ILE A 208 -7.47 6.81 5.44
C ILE A 208 -7.84 8.30 5.23
N ASN A 209 -6.87 9.21 5.38
CA ASN A 209 -7.10 10.64 5.20
C ASN A 209 -7.44 11.02 3.75
N VAL A 210 -6.84 10.34 2.76
CA VAL A 210 -7.19 10.49 1.34
C VAL A 210 -8.68 10.22 1.11
N PHE A 211 -9.22 9.19 1.76
CA PHE A 211 -10.63 8.79 1.62
C PHE A 211 -11.59 9.53 2.56
N THR A 212 -11.12 10.04 3.70
CA THR A 212 -11.95 10.82 4.63
C THR A 212 -12.33 12.20 4.07
N HIS A 213 -11.42 12.80 3.30
CA HIS A 213 -11.62 14.12 2.68
C HIS A 213 -12.03 14.00 1.20
N PHE A 214 -12.27 12.77 0.72
CA PHE A 214 -12.63 12.53 -0.65
C PHE A 214 -13.94 13.23 -1.02
N GLY A 215 -13.92 14.00 -2.11
CA GLY A 215 -15.07 14.77 -2.59
C GLY A 215 -15.37 16.07 -1.83
N ARG A 216 -14.50 16.50 -0.89
CA ARG A 216 -14.56 17.84 -0.28
C ARG A 216 -13.54 18.73 -0.99
N ALA A 217 -14.03 19.62 -1.85
CA ALA A 217 -13.28 20.75 -2.39
C ALA A 217 -13.20 21.89 -1.36
#